data_AF-A0A453CJY1-F1
#
_entry.id   AF-A0A453CJY1-F1
#
_cell.length_a   1.000
_cell.length_b   1.000
_cell.length_c   1.000
_cell.angle_alpha   90.00
_cell.angle_beta   90.00
_cell.angle_gamma   90.00
#
_symmetry.space_group_name_H-M   'P 1'
#
loop_
_entity.id
_entity.type
_entity.pdbx_description
1 polymer ?
#
loop_
_entity_poly.entity_id
_entity_poly.type
_entity_poly.pdbx_seq_one_letter_code
_entity_poly.pdbx_strand_id
1 'polypeptide(L)'
;LGGVDDLEEYRIELNTDMRLDQRRYNVPISSEVAAIWVEDSELCKYFERSIVLFGNDNKRYSTQPYYGCYDPLSYPLFFPRGEIGWHPEIPKKGVSLNEMLQSRRSGRQSLGNSYNENNIYVVDMYIKVESSRLDYIKKHQEQIRADLYQGVVDSLQAGENRADEVGKRTIVPSSFIGGRRDRRRRYLDAMALVQKYGKPNIFLTMTCNPNWDEIISELEPGQTPRDRPDLIVRVFRAKLEDLKIQLFKRHIFGKVATYVYVVEFQKRGLPHAHFLLIMEGRYKLTCPEQYDCLISAELPDKSKYPELYKMVVKHMMHGPCGVLNPKNVCMQKGSWA
;
A
#
# COMPACT_ATOMS: atom_id res chain seq x y z
N LEU A 1 18.49 27.35 -1.54
CA LEU A 1 19.09 27.41 -2.89
C LEU A 1 20.48 27.99 -2.73
N GLY A 2 21.52 27.20 -2.94
CA GLY A 2 22.86 27.75 -3.20
C GLY A 2 22.80 28.46 -4.54
N GLY A 3 23.29 29.69 -4.61
CA GLY A 3 23.33 30.46 -5.85
C GLY A 3 24.11 29.68 -6.90
N VAL A 4 23.44 29.34 -7.99
CA VAL A 4 24.12 28.94 -9.22
C VAL A 4 24.10 30.21 -10.07
N ASP A 5 25.28 30.80 -10.25
CA ASP A 5 25.47 31.91 -11.18
C ASP A 5 25.37 31.38 -12.63
N ASP A 6 24.97 32.26 -13.56
CA ASP A 6 24.83 32.00 -15.01
C ASP A 6 23.75 31.00 -15.46
N LEU A 7 22.48 31.30 -15.13
CA LEU A 7 21.31 30.64 -15.73
C LEU A 7 21.22 30.78 -17.26
N GLU A 8 21.92 31.73 -17.87
CA GLU A 8 21.96 31.93 -19.33
C GLU A 8 22.77 30.86 -20.08
N GLU A 9 23.62 30.09 -19.39
CA GLU A 9 24.39 28.99 -20.01
C GLU A 9 23.59 27.68 -20.16
N TYR A 10 22.39 27.60 -19.59
CA TYR A 10 21.57 26.39 -19.58
C TYR A 10 20.37 26.51 -20.53
N ARG A 11 20.29 25.65 -21.56
CA ARG A 11 19.14 25.57 -22.47
C ARG A 11 18.33 24.32 -22.17
N ILE A 12 17.12 24.51 -21.64
CA ILE A 12 16.14 23.41 -21.50
C ILE A 12 15.33 23.35 -22.79
N GLU A 13 15.54 22.32 -23.60
CA GLU A 13 14.71 22.06 -24.78
C GLU A 13 13.73 20.93 -24.52
N LEU A 14 12.45 21.23 -24.66
CA LEU A 14 11.41 20.22 -24.75
C LEU A 14 11.27 19.85 -26.22
N ASN A 15 11.83 18.69 -26.60
CA ASN A 15 11.71 18.19 -27.96
C ASN A 15 10.28 17.67 -28.19
N THR A 16 9.53 18.39 -29.02
CA THR A 16 8.14 18.06 -29.39
C THR A 16 8.04 17.37 -30.76
N ASP A 17 9.17 17.01 -31.40
CA ASP A 17 9.15 16.38 -32.72
C ASP A 17 8.74 14.90 -32.61
N MET A 18 7.55 14.61 -33.16
CA MET A 18 6.91 13.30 -33.14
C MET A 18 7.59 12.26 -34.05
N ARG A 19 8.55 12.69 -34.88
CA ARG A 19 9.17 11.89 -35.94
C ARG A 19 10.45 11.16 -35.53
N LEU A 20 11.03 11.51 -34.38
CA LEU A 20 12.14 10.76 -33.78
C LEU A 20 11.59 9.54 -33.02
N ASP A 21 12.27 8.41 -33.13
CA ASP A 21 11.86 7.13 -32.53
C ASP A 21 11.57 7.28 -31.01
N GLN A 22 10.28 7.33 -30.66
CA GLN A 22 9.77 7.52 -29.30
C GLN A 22 9.97 6.29 -28.39
N ARG A 23 10.75 5.29 -28.80
CA ARG A 23 11.03 4.05 -28.03
C ARG A 23 11.66 4.26 -26.64
N ARG A 24 11.97 5.49 -26.22
CA ARG A 24 12.34 5.80 -24.83
C ARG A 24 11.19 6.20 -23.92
N TYR A 25 10.00 6.49 -24.46
CA TYR A 25 8.76 6.73 -23.73
C TYR A 25 7.58 6.25 -24.57
N ASN A 26 7.41 4.94 -24.70
CA ASN A 26 6.17 4.41 -25.25
C ASN A 26 5.00 4.96 -24.42
N VAL A 27 3.94 5.41 -25.10
CA VAL A 27 2.62 5.59 -24.47
C VAL A 27 2.35 4.32 -23.66
N PRO A 28 1.99 4.41 -22.38
CA PRO A 28 1.72 3.23 -21.57
C PRO A 28 0.68 2.37 -22.28
N ILE A 29 1.12 1.23 -22.84
CA ILE A 29 0.23 0.24 -23.46
C ILE A 29 -0.53 -0.55 -22.38
N SER A 30 -0.08 -0.41 -21.13
CA SER A 30 -0.68 -1.00 -19.95
C SER A 30 -1.38 0.09 -19.13
N SER A 31 -2.58 -0.23 -18.63
CA SER A 31 -3.30 0.57 -17.63
C SER A 31 -2.77 0.35 -16.21
N GLU A 32 -1.69 -0.43 -16.06
CA GLU A 32 -1.11 -0.82 -14.78
C GLU A 32 0.34 -0.32 -14.68
N VAL A 33 0.66 0.30 -13.54
CA VAL A 33 2.03 0.67 -13.15
C VAL A 33 2.52 -0.40 -12.18
N ALA A 34 3.67 -1.01 -12.47
CA ALA A 34 4.28 -2.02 -11.61
C ALA A 34 5.66 -1.55 -11.15
N ALA A 35 5.94 -1.68 -9.85
CA ALA A 35 7.30 -1.58 -9.33
C ALA A 35 7.97 -2.97 -9.47
N ILE A 36 9.09 -3.03 -10.19
CA ILE A 36 9.87 -4.26 -10.32
C ILE A 36 10.87 -4.29 -9.16
N TRP A 37 10.68 -5.26 -8.26
CA TRP A 37 11.65 -5.56 -7.21
C TRP A 37 12.49 -6.76 -7.64
N VAL A 38 13.78 -6.54 -7.90
CA VAL A 38 14.70 -7.63 -8.24
C VAL A 38 15.29 -8.17 -6.94
N GLU A 39 15.10 -9.46 -6.68
CA GLU A 39 15.50 -10.11 -5.42
C GLU A 39 17.02 -10.30 -5.29
N ASP A 40 17.78 -10.13 -6.38
CA ASP A 40 19.22 -10.34 -6.38
C ASP A 40 20.01 -9.08 -5.98
N SER A 41 20.84 -9.24 -4.95
CA SER A 41 21.63 -8.17 -4.32
C SER A 41 22.74 -7.60 -5.22
N GLU A 42 23.05 -8.27 -6.33
CA GLU A 42 24.06 -7.84 -7.29
C GLU A 42 23.69 -6.51 -7.97
N LEU A 43 22.41 -6.28 -8.32
CA LEU A 43 21.98 -5.06 -9.02
C LEU A 43 21.98 -3.80 -8.15
N CYS A 44 21.87 -3.92 -6.83
CA CYS A 44 22.06 -2.80 -5.90
C CYS A 44 23.48 -2.20 -5.97
N LYS A 45 24.45 -2.91 -6.56
CA LYS A 45 25.79 -2.39 -6.84
C LYS A 45 25.86 -1.60 -8.15
N TYR A 46 24.92 -1.80 -9.08
CA TYR A 46 24.99 -1.28 -10.45
C TYR A 46 23.99 -0.16 -10.76
N PHE A 47 22.87 -0.10 -10.04
CA PHE A 47 21.84 0.92 -10.26
C PHE A 47 21.56 1.69 -8.97
N GLU A 48 22.23 2.82 -8.81
CA GLU A 48 21.80 3.83 -7.85
C GLU A 48 20.76 4.71 -8.52
N ARG A 49 19.62 4.88 -7.87
CA ARG A 49 18.54 5.70 -8.39
C ARG A 49 19.00 7.16 -8.38
N SER A 50 19.30 7.76 -9.52
CA SER A 50 19.75 9.15 -9.59
C SER A 50 19.33 9.82 -10.91
N ILE A 51 19.28 11.15 -10.90
CA ILE A 51 19.17 11.96 -12.12
C ILE A 51 20.57 12.43 -12.47
N VAL A 52 21.04 12.11 -13.67
CA VAL A 52 22.34 12.55 -14.16
C VAL A 52 22.13 13.70 -15.14
N LEU A 53 22.74 14.85 -14.85
CA LEU A 53 22.75 16.03 -15.70
C LEU A 53 24.13 16.16 -16.34
N PHE A 54 24.17 16.56 -17.61
CA PHE A 54 25.40 16.91 -18.30
C PHE A 54 25.36 18.39 -18.64
N GLY A 55 26.36 19.14 -18.15
CA GLY A 55 26.56 20.53 -18.56
C GLY A 55 27.02 20.61 -20.01
N ASN A 56 26.90 21.79 -20.63
CA ASN A 56 27.43 22.04 -21.98
C ASN A 56 28.96 21.86 -22.06
N ASP A 57 29.63 21.92 -20.91
CA ASP A 57 31.05 21.59 -20.71
C ASP A 57 31.32 20.08 -20.55
N ASN A 58 30.32 19.23 -20.81
CA ASN A 58 30.32 17.78 -20.57
C ASN A 58 30.56 17.37 -19.11
N LYS A 59 30.47 18.29 -18.13
CA LYS A 59 30.56 17.90 -16.72
C LYS A 59 29.32 17.15 -16.29
N ARG A 60 29.55 16.05 -15.56
CA ARG A 60 28.51 15.17 -15.04
C ARG A 60 28.12 15.61 -13.63
N TYR A 61 26.84 15.91 -13.42
CA TYR A 61 26.24 16.14 -12.11
C TYR A 61 25.26 15.00 -11.80
N SER A 62 25.27 14.47 -10.57
CA SER A 62 24.39 13.39 -10.15
C SER A 62 23.53 13.84 -8.98
N THR A 63 22.21 13.81 -9.15
CA THR A 63 21.22 14.16 -8.15
C THR A 63 20.61 12.89 -7.58
N GLN A 64 20.75 12.70 -6.27
CA GLN A 64 20.22 11.56 -5.54
C GLN A 64 18.74 11.77 -5.16
N PRO A 65 17.96 10.70 -4.88
CA PRO A 65 16.52 10.78 -4.66
C PRO A 65 16.11 11.55 -3.41
N TYR A 66 17.07 11.75 -2.50
CA TYR A 66 16.91 12.50 -1.25
C TYR A 66 17.31 13.97 -1.36
N TYR A 67 17.74 14.45 -2.52
CA TYR A 67 17.92 15.87 -2.74
C TYR A 67 16.59 16.52 -3.13
N GLY A 68 16.33 17.70 -2.56
CA GLY A 68 15.06 18.41 -2.75
C GLY A 68 14.78 18.83 -4.19
N CYS A 69 15.81 18.96 -5.03
CA CYS A 69 15.67 19.24 -6.46
C CYS A 69 15.35 17.99 -7.31
N TYR A 70 15.39 16.78 -6.74
CA TYR A 70 15.11 15.57 -7.51
C TYR A 70 13.67 15.55 -8.04
N ASP A 71 12.70 15.90 -7.19
CA ASP A 71 11.28 15.88 -7.55
C ASP A 71 10.93 16.84 -8.69
N PRO A 72 11.32 18.13 -8.64
CA PRO A 72 11.07 19.04 -9.75
C PRO A 72 11.81 18.65 -11.04
N LEU A 73 12.97 17.98 -10.95
CA LEU A 73 13.67 17.45 -12.12
C LEU A 73 13.01 16.20 -12.72
N SER A 74 12.36 15.37 -11.90
CA SER A 74 11.70 14.13 -12.35
C SER A 74 10.25 14.36 -12.79
N TYR A 75 9.58 15.34 -12.18
CA TYR A 75 8.16 15.63 -12.37
C TYR A 75 7.93 17.13 -12.59
N PRO A 76 8.52 17.74 -13.65
CA PRO A 76 8.45 19.19 -13.87
C PRO A 76 7.01 19.73 -13.97
N LEU A 77 6.06 18.90 -14.42
CA LEU A 77 4.64 19.26 -14.48
C LEU A 77 3.98 19.39 -13.10
N PHE A 78 4.51 18.74 -12.06
CA PHE A 78 4.02 18.87 -10.68
C PHE A 78 4.72 20.00 -9.91
N PHE A 79 5.87 20.46 -10.41
CA PHE A 79 6.67 21.52 -9.82
C PHE A 79 7.01 22.59 -10.86
N PRO A 80 6.00 23.28 -11.42
CA PRO A 80 6.19 24.20 -12.54
C PRO A 80 7.03 25.43 -12.15
N ARG A 81 7.21 25.70 -10.85
CA ARG A 81 8.10 26.77 -10.35
C ARG A 81 9.41 26.23 -9.79
N GLY A 82 9.69 24.94 -9.99
CA GLY A 82 10.87 24.27 -9.44
C GLY A 82 10.84 24.20 -7.92
N GLU A 83 9.65 24.11 -7.30
CA GLU A 83 9.55 24.01 -5.85
C GLU A 83 10.29 22.77 -5.34
N ILE A 84 10.92 22.92 -4.17
CA ILE A 84 11.66 21.82 -3.55
C ILE A 84 10.67 20.73 -3.12
N GLY A 85 10.91 19.50 -3.58
CA GLY A 85 10.14 18.33 -3.18
C GLY A 85 10.66 17.68 -1.90
N TRP A 86 10.47 16.37 -1.75
CA TRP A 86 10.87 15.64 -0.56
C TRP A 86 12.39 15.69 -0.31
N HIS A 87 12.82 16.07 0.90
CA HIS A 87 14.20 15.97 1.35
C HIS A 87 14.31 15.72 2.88
N PRO A 88 15.43 15.19 3.39
CA PRO A 88 15.59 14.84 4.81
C PRO A 88 15.43 16.00 5.80
N GLU A 89 15.73 17.22 5.37
CA GLU A 89 15.74 18.43 6.20
C GLU A 89 14.37 19.12 6.30
N ILE A 90 13.31 18.56 5.70
CA ILE A 90 11.95 19.08 5.87
C ILE A 90 11.59 19.07 7.36
N PRO A 91 11.14 20.20 7.95
CA PRO A 91 10.73 20.26 9.35
C PRO A 91 9.63 19.23 9.67
N LYS A 92 9.89 18.35 10.65
CA LYS A 92 8.96 17.25 11.03
C LYS A 92 8.12 17.55 12.26
N LYS A 93 8.50 18.56 13.05
CA LYS A 93 7.84 18.98 14.30
C LYS A 93 7.70 20.51 14.29
N GLY A 94 6.60 21.02 14.85
CA GLY A 94 6.35 22.46 14.94
C GLY A 94 5.76 23.11 13.68
N VAL A 95 5.34 22.32 12.69
CA VAL A 95 4.69 22.82 11.47
C VAL A 95 3.22 23.09 11.77
N SER A 96 2.76 24.31 11.48
CA SER A 96 1.37 24.70 11.66
C SER A 96 0.45 24.02 10.62
N LEU A 97 -0.81 23.79 11.00
CA LEU A 97 -1.81 23.23 10.07
C LEU A 97 -1.94 24.09 8.80
N ASN A 98 -1.76 25.40 8.92
CA ASN A 98 -1.81 26.34 7.80
C ASN A 98 -0.63 26.17 6.82
N GLU A 99 0.60 25.97 7.31
CA GLU A 99 1.76 25.66 6.45
C GLU A 99 1.56 24.33 5.71
N MET A 100 0.99 23.34 6.39
CA MET A 100 0.68 22.04 5.78
C MET A 100 -0.44 22.14 4.73
N LEU A 101 -1.45 23.00 4.96
CA LEU A 101 -2.54 23.26 4.01
C LEU A 101 -2.08 24.11 2.81
N GLN A 102 -1.15 25.04 2.99
CA GLN A 102 -0.55 25.82 1.90
C GLN A 102 0.26 24.92 0.96
N SER A 103 1.09 24.02 1.51
CA SER A 103 1.78 22.98 0.73
C SER A 103 0.80 22.09 -0.05
N ARG A 104 -0.31 21.67 0.57
CA ARG A 104 -1.37 20.88 -0.10
C ARG A 104 -2.12 21.64 -1.20
N ARG A 105 -2.29 22.96 -1.08
CA ARG A 105 -2.96 23.78 -2.10
C ARG A 105 -2.08 23.95 -3.34
N SER A 106 -0.78 24.13 -3.17
CA SER A 106 0.19 24.19 -4.28
C SER A 106 0.24 22.87 -5.06
N GLY A 107 0.23 21.72 -4.35
CA GLY A 107 0.19 20.40 -4.99
C GLY A 107 -1.14 20.06 -5.70
N ARG A 108 -2.24 20.75 -5.37
CA ARG A 108 -3.57 20.49 -6.00
C ARG A 108 -3.82 21.34 -7.24
N GLN A 109 -3.18 22.50 -7.37
CA GLN A 109 -3.36 23.41 -8.50
C GLN A 109 -2.53 23.05 -9.74
N SER A 110 -1.50 22.20 -9.60
CA SER A 110 -0.61 21.81 -10.71
C SER A 110 -0.99 20.49 -11.40
N LEU A 111 -2.02 19.79 -10.91
CA LEU A 111 -2.38 18.47 -11.41
C LEU A 111 -3.26 18.61 -12.65
N GLY A 112 -2.62 18.72 -13.81
CA GLY A 112 -3.28 18.43 -15.08
C GLY A 112 -3.82 16.99 -15.09
N ASN A 113 -4.86 16.76 -15.92
CA ASN A 113 -5.70 15.56 -15.97
C ASN A 113 -5.01 14.22 -16.38
N SER A 114 -3.70 14.05 -16.16
CA SER A 114 -2.98 12.81 -16.45
C SER A 114 -2.95 11.90 -15.21
N TYR A 115 -4.03 11.15 -14.98
CA TYR A 115 -4.22 10.28 -13.81
C TYR A 115 -3.11 9.23 -13.60
N ASN A 116 -2.47 8.79 -14.69
CA ASN A 116 -1.36 7.84 -14.64
C ASN A 116 -0.08 8.46 -14.04
N GLU A 117 0.22 9.73 -14.32
CA GLU A 117 1.41 10.41 -13.80
C GLU A 117 1.33 10.62 -12.29
N ASN A 118 0.13 10.91 -11.78
CA ASN A 118 -0.12 11.05 -10.34
C ASN A 118 0.15 9.75 -9.58
N ASN A 119 -0.31 8.62 -10.12
CA ASN A 119 -0.11 7.31 -9.49
C ASN A 119 1.39 6.94 -9.48
N ILE A 120 2.11 7.22 -10.56
CA ILE A 120 3.56 7.02 -10.63
C ILE A 120 4.26 7.85 -9.55
N TYR A 121 3.94 9.15 -9.44
CA TYR A 121 4.56 10.01 -8.44
C TYR A 121 4.29 9.57 -7.00
N VAL A 122 3.06 9.17 -6.67
CA VAL A 122 2.74 8.69 -5.31
C VAL A 122 3.51 7.41 -4.96
N VAL A 123 3.56 6.44 -5.87
CA VAL A 123 4.35 5.20 -5.70
C VAL A 123 5.83 5.55 -5.54
N ASP A 124 6.29 6.50 -6.34
CA ASP A 124 7.66 6.95 -6.33
C ASP A 124 8.06 7.58 -4.99
N MET A 125 7.21 8.47 -4.46
CA MET A 125 7.40 9.07 -3.15
C MET A 125 7.39 8.02 -2.04
N TYR A 126 6.50 7.03 -2.10
CA TYR A 126 6.50 5.93 -1.13
C TYR A 126 7.82 5.16 -1.15
N ILE A 127 8.32 4.79 -2.33
CA ILE A 127 9.60 4.09 -2.48
C ILE A 127 10.74 4.92 -1.89
N LYS A 128 10.79 6.24 -2.14
CA LYS A 128 11.82 7.12 -1.58
C LYS A 128 11.81 7.13 -0.05
N VAL A 129 10.63 7.25 0.55
CA VAL A 129 10.48 7.26 2.01
C VAL A 129 10.95 5.93 2.58
N GLU A 130 10.52 4.80 2.01
CA GLU A 130 10.91 3.48 2.49
C GLU A 130 12.40 3.18 2.28
N SER A 131 12.98 3.54 1.13
CA SER A 131 14.42 3.44 0.89
C SER A 131 15.22 4.25 1.90
N SER A 132 14.78 5.46 2.22
CA SER A 132 15.45 6.31 3.22
C SER A 132 15.40 5.73 4.62
N ARG A 133 14.29 5.06 4.99
CA ARG A 133 14.18 4.32 6.26
C ARG A 133 15.12 3.12 6.29
N LEU A 134 15.22 2.37 5.19
CA LEU A 134 16.11 1.23 5.06
C LEU A 134 17.59 1.65 5.09
N ASP A 135 17.94 2.76 4.44
CA ASP A 135 19.28 3.33 4.48
C ASP A 135 19.67 3.77 5.89
N TYR A 136 18.73 4.39 6.62
CA TYR A 136 18.94 4.71 8.03
C TYR A 136 19.25 3.44 8.84
N ILE A 137 18.45 2.39 8.69
CA ILE A 137 18.65 1.09 9.36
C ILE A 137 20.01 0.49 9.00
N LYS A 138 20.40 0.57 7.72
CA LYS A 138 21.70 0.05 7.23
C LYS A 138 22.88 0.81 7.81
N LYS A 139 22.79 2.14 7.93
CA LYS A 139 23.86 3.00 8.46
C LYS A 139 23.99 2.95 9.99
N HIS A 140 22.91 2.66 10.71
CA HIS A 140 22.87 2.67 12.19
C HIS A 140 22.85 1.26 12.78
N GLN A 141 23.47 0.28 12.10
CA GLN A 141 23.48 -1.11 12.55
C GLN A 141 24.13 -1.33 13.91
N GLU A 142 25.15 -0.55 14.29
CA GLU A 142 25.82 -0.68 15.59
C GLU A 142 24.86 -0.38 16.75
N GLN A 143 24.04 0.66 16.62
CA GLN A 143 23.01 1.00 17.61
C GLN A 143 21.91 -0.06 17.66
N ILE A 144 21.42 -0.49 16.48
CA ILE A 144 20.36 -1.50 16.36
C ILE A 144 20.82 -2.88 16.88
N ARG A 145 22.11 -3.19 16.75
CA ARG A 145 22.72 -4.44 17.25
C ARG A 145 22.99 -4.37 18.75
N ALA A 146 23.30 -3.21 19.31
CA ALA A 146 23.46 -3.02 20.75
C ALA A 146 22.14 -3.26 21.52
N ASP A 147 21.01 -2.80 20.98
CA ASP A 147 19.66 -3.16 21.46
C ASP A 147 19.37 -4.67 21.33
N LEU A 148 20.22 -5.41 20.59
CA LEU A 148 20.04 -6.79 20.20
C LEU A 148 21.17 -7.72 20.71
N TYR A 149 21.74 -7.44 21.88
CA TYR A 149 22.51 -8.48 22.61
C TYR A 149 21.65 -9.73 22.92
N GLN A 150 20.32 -9.66 22.76
CA GLN A 150 19.41 -10.81 22.77
C GLN A 150 19.41 -11.63 21.46
N GLY A 151 19.85 -11.07 20.33
CA GLY A 151 19.78 -11.70 19.00
C GLY A 151 20.92 -12.65 18.66
N VAL A 152 22.03 -12.61 19.41
CA VAL A 152 23.09 -13.63 19.35
C VAL A 152 22.54 -15.02 19.71
N VAL A 153 21.54 -15.06 20.60
CA VAL A 153 20.81 -16.28 20.97
C VAL A 153 20.00 -16.85 19.80
N ASP A 154 19.43 -15.99 18.94
CA ASP A 154 18.65 -16.43 17.76
C ASP A 154 19.56 -17.09 16.71
N SER A 155 20.78 -16.59 16.52
CA SER A 155 21.77 -17.18 15.59
C SER A 155 22.26 -18.55 16.07
N LEU A 156 22.43 -18.70 17.39
CA LEU A 156 22.76 -19.98 18.03
C LEU A 156 21.61 -21.00 17.91
N GLN A 157 20.34 -20.55 18.03
CA GLN A 157 19.16 -21.42 17.86
C GLN A 157 18.94 -21.87 16.41
N ALA A 158 19.45 -21.13 15.42
CA ALA A 158 19.34 -21.49 14.00
C ALA A 158 20.40 -22.49 13.53
N GLY A 159 21.35 -22.89 14.38
CA GLY A 159 22.40 -23.88 14.04
C GLY A 159 23.42 -23.39 13.02
N GLU A 160 23.57 -22.07 12.82
CA GLU A 160 24.54 -21.49 11.90
C GLU A 160 25.96 -21.56 12.51
N ASN A 161 26.72 -22.61 12.16
CA ASN A 161 28.05 -22.92 12.71
C ASN A 161 29.25 -22.42 11.88
N ARG A 162 29.03 -21.65 10.80
CA ARG A 162 30.10 -21.15 9.92
C ARG A 162 30.19 -19.64 9.97
N ALA A 163 31.24 -19.13 10.63
CA ALA A 163 31.49 -17.70 10.83
C ALA A 163 31.81 -16.94 9.53
N ASP A 164 32.27 -17.67 8.51
CA ASP A 164 32.87 -17.14 7.27
C ASP A 164 31.83 -16.73 6.20
N GLU A 165 30.59 -17.21 6.31
CA GLU A 165 29.45 -16.77 5.47
C GLU A 165 28.60 -15.66 6.15
N VAL A 166 29.01 -15.20 7.33
CA VAL A 166 28.37 -14.08 8.03
C VAL A 166 28.83 -12.76 7.40
N GLY A 167 28.51 -12.56 6.11
CA GLY A 167 28.44 -11.24 5.53
C GLY A 167 27.56 -10.37 6.42
N LYS A 168 27.99 -9.14 6.76
CA LYS A 168 27.35 -8.25 7.74
C LYS A 168 25.81 -8.20 7.53
N ARG A 169 25.08 -9.09 8.20
CA ARG A 169 23.62 -9.22 8.03
C ARG A 169 23.00 -7.93 8.57
N THR A 170 22.43 -7.12 7.67
CA THR A 170 21.72 -5.91 8.09
C THR A 170 20.45 -6.36 8.82
N ILE A 171 20.38 -6.04 10.10
CA ILE A 171 19.26 -6.37 10.96
C ILE A 171 18.17 -5.33 10.75
N VAL A 172 17.04 -5.78 10.22
CA VAL A 172 15.83 -4.97 10.13
C VAL A 172 15.03 -5.14 11.44
N PRO A 173 14.80 -4.08 12.22
CA PRO A 173 14.11 -4.16 13.50
C PRO A 173 12.63 -4.53 13.35
N SER A 174 12.00 -4.98 14.44
CA SER A 174 10.55 -5.30 14.47
C SER A 174 9.66 -4.06 14.33
N SER A 175 10.21 -2.85 14.45
CA SER A 175 9.52 -1.58 14.19
C SER A 175 9.35 -1.29 12.70
N PHE A 176 10.06 -2.00 11.82
CA PHE A 176 9.89 -1.89 10.37
C PHE A 176 8.71 -2.75 9.91
N ILE A 177 7.57 -2.09 9.66
CA ILE A 177 6.30 -2.72 9.28
C ILE A 177 6.48 -3.55 7.99
N GLY A 178 5.96 -4.78 7.97
CA GLY A 178 6.10 -5.71 6.83
C GLY A 178 7.42 -6.49 6.81
N GLY A 179 8.41 -6.09 7.63
CA GLY A 179 9.65 -6.82 7.82
C GLY A 179 9.43 -8.23 8.40
N ARG A 180 10.44 -9.11 8.27
CA ARG A 180 10.38 -10.47 8.83
C ARG A 180 10.11 -10.48 10.35
N ARG A 181 10.77 -9.58 11.09
CA ARG A 181 10.62 -9.48 12.54
C ARG A 181 9.29 -8.87 12.97
N ASP A 182 8.78 -7.86 12.25
CA ASP A 182 7.44 -7.31 12.48
C ASP A 182 6.37 -8.40 12.29
N ARG A 183 6.43 -9.15 11.18
CA ARG A 183 5.52 -10.27 10.92
C ARG A 183 5.59 -11.35 12.01
N ARG A 184 6.80 -11.76 12.41
CA ARG A 184 6.99 -12.74 13.51
C ARG A 184 6.42 -12.21 14.83
N ARG A 185 6.67 -10.95 15.18
CA ARG A 185 6.12 -10.33 16.38
C ARG A 185 4.59 -10.34 16.37
N ARG A 186 3.96 -9.87 15.29
CA ARG A 186 2.49 -9.86 15.17
C ARG A 186 1.88 -11.25 15.28
N TYR A 187 2.53 -12.25 14.68
CA TYR A 187 2.11 -13.65 14.82
C TYR A 187 2.19 -14.12 16.27
N LEU A 188 3.30 -13.86 16.97
CA LEU A 188 3.44 -14.22 18.39
C LEU A 188 2.44 -13.48 19.27
N ASP A 189 2.18 -12.19 19.03
CA ASP A 189 1.15 -11.41 19.73
C ASP A 189 -0.24 -12.04 19.53
N ALA A 190 -0.57 -12.45 18.30
CA ALA A 190 -1.83 -13.15 18.00
C ALA A 190 -1.90 -14.52 18.70
N MET A 191 -0.82 -15.31 18.71
CA MET A 191 -0.78 -16.59 19.40
C MET A 191 -0.92 -16.44 20.92
N ALA A 192 -0.33 -15.38 21.51
CA ALA A 192 -0.50 -15.07 22.93
C ALA A 192 -1.96 -14.76 23.28
N LEU A 193 -2.68 -14.03 22.41
CA LEU A 193 -4.12 -13.80 22.56
C LEU A 193 -4.92 -15.12 22.49
N VAL A 194 -4.60 -15.99 21.54
CA VAL A 194 -5.25 -17.31 21.41
C VAL A 194 -4.97 -18.19 22.62
N GLN A 195 -3.75 -18.19 23.14
CA GLN A 195 -3.38 -18.94 24.33
C GLN A 195 -4.15 -18.45 25.57
N LYS A 196 -4.31 -17.12 25.72
CA LYS A 196 -4.98 -16.52 26.87
C LYS A 196 -6.51 -16.62 26.82
N TYR A 197 -7.13 -16.38 25.66
CA TYR A 197 -8.58 -16.25 25.53
C TYR A 197 -9.27 -17.44 24.82
N GLY A 198 -8.46 -18.35 24.28
CA GLY A 198 -8.90 -19.51 23.50
C GLY A 198 -8.92 -19.22 21.99
N LYS A 199 -9.31 -20.25 21.22
CA LYS A 199 -9.40 -20.16 19.76
C LYS A 199 -10.46 -19.12 19.31
N PRO A 200 -10.25 -18.45 18.15
CA PRO A 200 -11.26 -17.59 17.53
C PRO A 200 -12.56 -18.35 17.25
N ASN A 201 -13.69 -17.66 17.40
CA ASN A 201 -15.02 -18.21 17.12
C ASN A 201 -15.54 -17.78 15.74
N ILE A 202 -15.26 -16.53 15.34
CA ILE A 202 -15.75 -15.94 14.09
C ILE A 202 -14.54 -15.47 13.28
N PHE A 203 -14.48 -15.93 12.02
CA PHE A 203 -13.61 -15.36 10.99
C PHE A 203 -14.47 -14.48 10.07
N LEU A 204 -14.19 -13.18 10.06
CA LEU A 204 -14.93 -12.21 9.27
C LEU A 204 -14.02 -11.58 8.22
N THR A 205 -14.51 -11.53 6.99
CA THR A 205 -13.83 -10.83 5.89
C THR A 205 -14.68 -9.64 5.45
N MET A 206 -14.07 -8.46 5.39
CA MET A 206 -14.64 -7.27 4.76
C MET A 206 -13.89 -7.03 3.46
N THR A 207 -14.62 -7.07 2.34
CA THR A 207 -14.07 -6.82 1.01
C THR A 207 -14.47 -5.42 0.54
N CYS A 208 -13.53 -4.63 0.04
CA CYS A 208 -13.83 -3.35 -0.58
C CYS A 208 -14.63 -3.53 -1.88
N ASN A 209 -15.63 -2.69 -2.09
CA ASN A 209 -16.41 -2.63 -3.33
C ASN A 209 -16.14 -1.28 -4.01
N PRO A 210 -15.64 -1.25 -5.26
CA PRO A 210 -15.31 0.01 -5.93
C PRO A 210 -16.57 0.75 -6.39
N ASN A 211 -17.72 0.06 -6.41
CA ASN A 211 -19.02 0.60 -6.80
C ASN A 211 -19.83 1.12 -5.61
N TRP A 212 -19.18 1.39 -4.47
CA TRP A 212 -19.83 2.10 -3.39
C TRP A 212 -20.20 3.51 -3.82
N ASP A 213 -21.40 3.96 -3.46
CA ASP A 213 -21.92 5.26 -3.89
C ASP A 213 -21.00 6.40 -3.46
N GLU A 214 -20.37 6.31 -2.28
CA GLU A 214 -19.42 7.32 -1.80
C GLU A 214 -18.14 7.42 -2.62
N ILE A 215 -17.80 6.37 -3.40
CA ILE A 215 -16.70 6.41 -4.37
C ILE A 215 -17.21 7.02 -5.67
N ILE A 216 -18.31 6.45 -6.21
CA ILE A 216 -18.83 6.82 -7.53
C ILE A 216 -19.29 8.29 -7.58
N SER A 217 -19.90 8.80 -6.51
CA SER A 217 -20.37 10.19 -6.44
C SER A 217 -19.24 11.22 -6.46
N GLU A 218 -18.02 10.80 -6.11
CA GLU A 218 -16.82 11.66 -6.03
C GLU A 218 -15.90 11.52 -7.26
N LEU A 219 -16.32 10.73 -8.27
CA LEU A 219 -15.61 10.60 -9.54
C LEU A 219 -16.00 11.74 -10.49
N GLU A 220 -15.01 12.31 -11.15
CA GLU A 220 -15.22 13.30 -12.22
C GLU A 220 -15.62 12.61 -13.54
N PRO A 221 -16.20 13.34 -14.51
CA PRO A 221 -16.56 12.77 -15.81
C PRO A 221 -15.38 12.06 -16.49
N GLY A 222 -15.56 10.78 -16.81
CA GLY A 222 -14.53 9.93 -17.43
C GLY A 222 -13.58 9.23 -16.46
N GLN A 223 -13.63 9.53 -15.16
CA GLN A 223 -12.88 8.78 -14.15
C GLN A 223 -13.54 7.44 -13.84
N THR A 224 -12.71 6.46 -13.53
CA THR A 224 -13.10 5.19 -12.94
C THR A 224 -12.54 5.09 -11.51
N PRO A 225 -13.07 4.19 -10.65
CA PRO A 225 -12.50 3.97 -9.33
C PRO A 225 -10.99 3.67 -9.34
N ARG A 226 -10.48 3.04 -10.41
CA ARG A 226 -9.06 2.69 -10.56
C ARG A 226 -8.17 3.93 -10.65
N ASP A 227 -8.71 5.03 -11.17
CA ASP A 227 -7.99 6.29 -11.32
C ASP A 227 -7.89 7.05 -9.99
N ARG A 228 -8.69 6.65 -8.99
CA ARG A 228 -8.77 7.28 -7.66
C ARG A 228 -8.55 6.27 -6.52
N PRO A 229 -7.36 5.64 -6.44
CA PRO A 229 -7.02 4.72 -5.37
C PRO A 229 -7.06 5.39 -3.99
N ASP A 230 -6.83 6.71 -3.91
CA ASP A 230 -6.98 7.50 -2.70
C ASP A 230 -8.42 7.47 -2.16
N LEU A 231 -9.43 7.60 -3.02
CA LEU A 231 -10.85 7.53 -2.63
C LEU A 231 -11.21 6.13 -2.16
N ILE A 232 -10.80 5.10 -2.90
CA ILE A 232 -11.02 3.70 -2.53
C ILE A 232 -10.53 3.44 -1.10
N VAL A 233 -9.27 3.78 -0.81
CA VAL A 233 -8.67 3.51 0.51
C VAL A 233 -9.33 4.33 1.61
N ARG A 234 -9.72 5.58 1.33
CA ARG A 234 -10.41 6.44 2.31
C ARG A 234 -11.80 5.92 2.65
N VAL A 235 -12.61 5.58 1.65
CA VAL A 235 -13.96 5.03 1.84
C VAL A 235 -13.89 3.66 2.52
N PHE A 236 -12.97 2.79 2.09
CA PHE A 236 -12.73 1.50 2.75
C PHE A 236 -12.41 1.68 4.23
N ARG A 237 -11.49 2.60 4.57
CA ARG A 237 -11.13 2.89 5.95
C ARG A 237 -12.33 3.41 6.75
N ALA A 238 -13.14 4.29 6.20
CA ALA A 238 -14.33 4.81 6.87
C ALA A 238 -15.32 3.68 7.20
N LYS A 239 -15.60 2.80 6.22
CA LYS A 239 -16.47 1.64 6.43
C LYS A 239 -15.88 0.60 7.38
N LEU A 240 -14.54 0.44 7.38
CA LEU A 240 -13.85 -0.43 8.33
C LEU A 240 -13.99 0.07 9.77
N GLU A 241 -13.87 1.38 10.00
CA GLU A 241 -14.08 1.97 11.33
C GLU A 241 -15.55 1.87 11.77
N ASP A 242 -16.50 2.07 10.85
CA ASP A 242 -17.91 1.83 11.15
C ASP A 242 -18.18 0.36 11.50
N LEU A 243 -17.64 -0.59 10.74
CA LEU A 243 -17.72 -2.02 11.06
C LEU A 243 -17.17 -2.33 12.46
N LYS A 244 -16.04 -1.72 12.85
CA LYS A 244 -15.50 -1.87 14.21
C LYS A 244 -16.45 -1.32 15.28
N ILE A 245 -17.14 -0.21 15.02
CA ILE A 245 -18.18 0.31 15.92
C ILE A 245 -19.32 -0.70 16.04
N GLN A 246 -19.79 -1.26 14.92
CA GLN A 246 -20.85 -2.27 14.93
C GLN A 246 -20.44 -3.52 15.73
N LEU A 247 -19.24 -4.05 15.49
CA LEU A 247 -18.72 -5.24 16.16
C LEU A 247 -18.47 -5.01 17.66
N PHE A 248 -17.80 -3.92 18.03
CA PHE A 248 -17.24 -3.76 19.38
C PHE A 248 -18.04 -2.83 20.29
N LYS A 249 -18.87 -1.93 19.75
CA LYS A 249 -19.72 -1.04 20.56
C LYS A 249 -21.19 -1.44 20.50
N ARG A 250 -21.69 -1.84 19.33
CA ARG A 250 -23.08 -2.28 19.16
C ARG A 250 -23.27 -3.77 19.39
N HIS A 251 -22.17 -4.54 19.45
CA HIS A 251 -22.18 -5.97 19.77
C HIS A 251 -23.10 -6.78 18.84
N ILE A 252 -23.06 -6.53 17.54
CA ILE A 252 -23.95 -7.19 16.56
C ILE A 252 -23.84 -8.72 16.54
N PHE A 253 -22.69 -9.27 16.94
CA PHE A 253 -22.48 -10.72 17.13
C PHE A 253 -22.36 -11.13 18.61
N GLY A 254 -22.60 -10.21 19.53
CA GLY A 254 -22.29 -10.36 20.95
C GLY A 254 -20.98 -9.69 21.38
N LYS A 255 -20.59 -9.89 22.63
CA LYS A 255 -19.39 -9.27 23.20
C LYS A 255 -18.13 -10.02 22.78
N VAL A 256 -17.15 -9.25 22.30
CA VAL A 256 -15.83 -9.74 21.87
C VAL A 256 -14.83 -9.54 23.00
N ALA A 257 -14.19 -10.61 23.45
CA ALA A 257 -13.18 -10.57 24.51
C ALA A 257 -11.87 -9.97 24.00
N THR A 258 -11.47 -10.40 22.80
CA THR A 258 -10.31 -9.87 22.08
C THR A 258 -10.44 -10.17 20.59
N TYR A 259 -9.64 -9.49 19.77
CA TYR A 259 -9.63 -9.68 18.32
C TYR A 259 -8.24 -9.45 17.74
N VAL A 260 -8.01 -10.08 16.58
CA VAL A 260 -6.87 -9.77 15.71
C VAL A 260 -7.45 -9.41 14.35
N TYR A 261 -6.90 -8.39 13.70
CA TYR A 261 -7.28 -8.09 12.33
C TYR A 261 -6.09 -7.64 11.50
N VAL A 262 -6.17 -7.88 10.20
CA VAL A 262 -5.18 -7.45 9.22
C VAL A 262 -5.93 -6.80 8.06
N VAL A 263 -5.38 -5.69 7.56
CA VAL A 263 -5.79 -5.11 6.28
C VAL A 263 -4.74 -5.50 5.26
N GLU A 264 -5.18 -6.10 4.17
CA GLU A 264 -4.34 -6.59 3.11
C GLU A 264 -4.68 -5.88 1.80
N PHE A 265 -3.65 -5.63 1.00
CA PHE A 265 -3.78 -5.09 -0.34
C PHE A 265 -3.34 -6.21 -1.29
N GLN A 266 -4.30 -6.89 -1.89
CA GLN A 266 -4.01 -7.91 -2.89
C GLN A 266 -3.38 -7.26 -4.13
N LYS A 267 -2.38 -7.90 -4.74
CA LYS A 267 -1.64 -7.38 -5.92
C LYS A 267 -2.53 -6.93 -7.10
N ARG A 268 -3.78 -7.40 -7.16
CA ARG A 268 -4.80 -7.04 -8.16
C ARG A 268 -6.18 -6.77 -7.52
N GLY A 269 -6.24 -6.75 -6.19
CA GLY A 269 -7.49 -6.69 -5.44
C GLY A 269 -7.61 -5.38 -4.68
N LEU A 270 -8.84 -4.93 -4.52
CA LEU A 270 -9.14 -3.83 -3.63
C LEU A 270 -8.81 -4.23 -2.18
N PRO A 271 -8.64 -3.27 -1.27
CA PRO A 271 -8.32 -3.57 0.12
C PRO A 271 -9.35 -4.52 0.73
N HIS A 272 -8.88 -5.47 1.53
CA HIS A 272 -9.73 -6.34 2.31
C HIS A 272 -9.21 -6.42 3.75
N ALA A 273 -10.12 -6.66 4.68
CA ALA A 273 -9.79 -6.86 6.08
C ALA A 273 -10.24 -8.23 6.53
N HIS A 274 -9.36 -8.94 7.23
CA HIS A 274 -9.67 -10.19 7.90
C HIS A 274 -9.67 -9.96 9.40
N PHE A 275 -10.71 -10.45 10.08
CA PHE A 275 -10.87 -10.38 11.52
C PHE A 275 -10.99 -11.80 12.08
N LEU A 276 -10.26 -12.03 13.17
CA LEU A 276 -10.44 -13.17 14.07
C LEU A 276 -11.03 -12.62 15.36
N LEU A 277 -12.27 -13.00 15.66
CA LEU A 277 -12.97 -12.56 16.87
C LEU A 277 -12.99 -13.70 17.89
N ILE A 278 -12.52 -13.44 19.11
CA ILE A 278 -12.61 -14.35 20.25
C ILE A 278 -13.71 -13.80 21.17
N MET A 279 -14.82 -14.53 21.28
CA MET A 279 -16.04 -14.05 21.96
C MET A 279 -15.95 -14.24 23.48
N GLU A 280 -16.66 -13.42 24.25
CA GLU A 280 -16.75 -13.55 25.72
C GLU A 280 -17.73 -14.64 26.15
N GLY A 281 -17.33 -15.50 27.08
CA GLY A 281 -18.21 -16.38 27.87
C GLY A 281 -19.43 -16.92 27.11
N ARG A 282 -20.62 -16.42 27.47
CA ARG A 282 -21.93 -16.83 26.91
C ARG A 282 -22.14 -16.51 25.43
N TYR A 283 -21.31 -15.65 24.83
CA TYR A 283 -21.36 -15.29 23.41
C TYR A 283 -20.47 -16.20 22.56
N LYS A 284 -19.73 -17.14 23.17
CA LYS A 284 -19.00 -18.16 22.42
C LYS A 284 -19.98 -19.10 21.74
N LEU A 285 -19.78 -19.30 20.44
CA LEU A 285 -20.50 -20.28 19.63
C LEU A 285 -19.91 -21.66 19.92
N THR A 286 -20.74 -22.56 20.43
CA THR A 286 -20.34 -23.89 20.92
C THR A 286 -21.05 -25.05 20.22
N CYS A 287 -22.13 -24.78 19.49
CA CYS A 287 -22.86 -25.80 18.73
C CYS A 287 -23.26 -25.30 17.33
N PRO A 288 -23.46 -26.20 16.35
CA PRO A 288 -23.80 -25.85 14.97
C PRO A 288 -25.02 -24.93 14.84
N GLU A 289 -26.06 -25.15 15.64
CA GLU A 289 -27.31 -24.41 15.56
C GLU A 289 -27.12 -22.91 15.85
N GLN A 290 -26.14 -22.58 16.70
CA GLN A 290 -25.78 -21.18 16.97
C GLN A 290 -25.05 -20.53 15.79
N TYR A 291 -24.29 -21.30 15.01
CA TYR A 291 -23.66 -20.81 13.79
C TYR A 291 -24.72 -20.55 12.70
N ASP A 292 -25.70 -21.44 12.57
CA ASP A 292 -26.80 -21.30 11.59
C ASP A 292 -27.67 -20.06 11.88
N CYS A 293 -27.72 -19.60 13.13
CA CYS A 293 -28.39 -18.34 13.48
C CYS A 293 -27.65 -17.09 12.98
N LEU A 294 -26.36 -17.19 12.67
CA LEU A 294 -25.49 -16.05 12.31
C LEU A 294 -25.05 -16.07 10.85
N ILE A 295 -24.92 -17.25 10.26
CA ILE A 295 -24.40 -17.46 8.92
C ILE A 295 -25.45 -18.26 8.14
N SER A 296 -25.73 -17.81 6.93
CA SER A 296 -26.56 -18.55 5.99
C SER A 296 -25.90 -18.57 4.62
N ALA A 297 -25.94 -19.73 3.97
CA ALA A 297 -25.57 -19.91 2.57
C ALA A 297 -26.80 -19.84 1.63
N GLU A 298 -27.98 -19.56 2.18
CA GLU A 298 -29.23 -19.47 1.44
C GLU A 298 -29.57 -18.01 1.09
N LEU A 299 -30.35 -17.84 0.04
CA LEU A 299 -30.92 -16.53 -0.27
C LEU A 299 -31.96 -16.16 0.79
N PRO A 300 -31.94 -14.92 1.31
CA PRO A 300 -32.98 -14.44 2.21
C PRO A 300 -34.38 -14.60 1.57
N ASP A 301 -35.41 -14.88 2.36
CA ASP A 301 -36.77 -14.95 1.83
C ASP A 301 -37.15 -13.61 1.16
N LYS A 302 -37.46 -13.66 -0.14
CA LYS A 302 -37.73 -12.47 -0.96
C LYS A 302 -38.95 -11.68 -0.50
N SER A 303 -39.93 -12.36 0.10
CA SER A 303 -41.17 -11.73 0.60
C SER A 303 -40.97 -11.10 1.98
N LYS A 304 -40.22 -11.77 2.86
CA LYS A 304 -39.98 -11.30 4.24
C LYS A 304 -38.86 -10.27 4.32
N TYR A 305 -37.81 -10.43 3.51
CA TYR A 305 -36.60 -9.61 3.55
C TYR A 305 -36.21 -9.10 2.16
N PRO A 306 -37.05 -8.29 1.50
CA PRO A 306 -36.84 -7.89 0.11
C PRO A 306 -35.51 -7.13 -0.11
N GLU A 307 -35.13 -6.26 0.83
CA GLU A 307 -33.88 -5.50 0.72
C GLU A 307 -32.63 -6.35 0.93
N LEU A 308 -32.64 -7.27 1.91
CA LEU A 308 -31.54 -8.23 2.12
C LEU A 308 -31.40 -9.15 0.92
N TYR A 309 -32.51 -9.66 0.39
CA TYR A 309 -32.51 -10.47 -0.83
C TYR A 309 -31.86 -9.70 -1.99
N LYS A 310 -32.27 -8.45 -2.22
CA LYS A 310 -31.70 -7.59 -3.27
C LYS A 310 -30.20 -7.38 -3.08
N MET A 311 -29.75 -7.15 -1.85
CA MET A 311 -28.33 -6.98 -1.51
C MET A 311 -27.51 -8.25 -1.77
N VAL A 312 -27.98 -9.40 -1.29
CA VAL A 312 -27.30 -10.70 -1.50
C VAL A 312 -27.25 -11.05 -2.98
N VAL A 313 -28.36 -10.88 -3.72
CA VAL A 313 -28.39 -11.12 -5.16
C VAL A 313 -27.44 -10.19 -5.92
N LYS A 314 -27.36 -8.91 -5.54
CA LYS A 314 -26.48 -7.94 -6.20
C LYS A 314 -25.00 -8.19 -5.94
N HIS A 315 -24.63 -8.63 -4.73
CA HIS A 315 -23.24 -8.60 -4.26
C HIS A 315 -22.60 -9.97 -4.04
N MET A 316 -23.39 -11.02 -3.80
CA MET A 316 -22.90 -12.35 -3.43
C MET A 316 -23.16 -13.40 -4.50
N MET A 317 -23.99 -13.10 -5.50
CA MET A 317 -24.24 -14.03 -6.60
C MET A 317 -23.14 -13.93 -7.65
N HIS A 318 -22.59 -15.08 -7.99
CA HIS A 318 -21.77 -15.20 -9.18
C HIS A 318 -22.66 -14.99 -10.42
N GLY A 319 -22.23 -14.14 -11.34
CA GLY A 319 -22.93 -13.96 -12.62
C GLY A 319 -22.96 -15.25 -13.45
N PRO A 320 -23.73 -15.30 -14.55
CA PRO A 320 -23.71 -16.47 -15.43
C PRO A 320 -22.27 -16.77 -15.88
N CYS A 321 -21.93 -18.05 -15.90
CA CYS A 321 -20.64 -18.62 -16.29
C CYS A 321 -20.85 -19.95 -17.03
N GLY A 322 -19.78 -20.64 -17.42
CA GLY A 322 -19.90 -21.87 -18.20
C GLY A 322 -20.33 -21.58 -19.64
N VAL A 323 -21.28 -22.35 -20.13
CA VAL A 323 -21.86 -22.16 -21.48
C VAL A 323 -22.53 -20.78 -21.62
N LEU A 324 -23.13 -20.28 -20.53
CA LEU A 324 -23.85 -19.00 -20.53
C LEU A 324 -22.90 -17.79 -20.60
N ASN A 325 -21.66 -17.95 -20.13
CA ASN A 325 -20.61 -16.94 -20.30
C ASN A 325 -19.21 -17.60 -20.25
N PRO A 326 -18.71 -18.10 -21.39
CA PRO A 326 -17.42 -18.79 -21.45
C PRO A 326 -16.22 -17.89 -21.17
N LYS A 327 -16.44 -16.56 -21.20
CA LYS A 327 -15.42 -15.53 -20.97
C LYS A 327 -15.36 -15.05 -19.52
N ASN A 328 -16.22 -15.59 -18.63
CA ASN A 328 -16.19 -15.23 -17.22
C ASN A 328 -14.86 -15.65 -16.57
N VAL A 329 -14.39 -14.88 -15.60
CA VAL A 329 -13.06 -15.04 -14.97
C VAL A 329 -12.87 -16.39 -14.26
N CYS A 330 -13.97 -17.08 -13.93
CA CYS A 330 -13.96 -18.42 -13.33
C CYS A 330 -13.83 -19.56 -14.37
N MET A 331 -13.74 -19.25 -15.66
CA MET A 331 -13.59 -20.24 -16.74
C MET A 331 -12.12 -20.31 -17.16
N GLN A 332 -11.49 -21.49 -17.09
CA GLN A 332 -10.19 -21.74 -17.70
C GLN A 332 -10.35 -22.66 -18.89
N LYS A 333 -9.97 -22.20 -20.10
CA LYS A 333 -9.99 -22.97 -21.35
C LYS A 333 -11.33 -23.69 -21.64
N GLY A 334 -12.46 -23.09 -21.25
CA GLY A 334 -13.80 -23.66 -21.48
C GLY A 334 -14.26 -24.69 -20.46
N SER A 335 -13.47 -24.99 -19.41
CA SER A 335 -13.87 -25.76 -18.24
C SER A 335 -13.86 -24.89 -16.97
N TRP A 336 -14.53 -25.37 -15.92
CA TRP A 336 -14.45 -24.77 -14.58
C TRP A 336 -12.98 -24.69 -14.14
N ALA A 337 -12.56 -23.52 -13.65
CA ALA A 337 -11.19 -23.25 -13.20
C ALA A 337 -10.80 -24.01 -11.93
#